data_AF-A0A7G4RJW2-F1
#
_entry.id   AF-A0A7G4RJW2-F1
#
_cell.length_a   1.000
_cell.length_b   1.000
_cell.length_c   1.000
_cell.angle_alpha   90.00
_cell.angle_beta   90.00
_cell.angle_gamma   90.00
#
_symmetry.space_group_name_H-M   'P 1'
#
loop_
_entity.id
_entity.type
_entity.pdbx_description
1 polymer ?
#
loop_
_entity_poly.entity_id
_entity_poly.type
_entity_poly.pdbx_seq_one_letter_code
_entity_poly.pdbx_strand_id
1 'polypeptide(L)'
;MNRFFLKGIGIAILAMLCSLATYADTPDDFQSRCTNAWMKKADDVKDKVDFKNFGEKYCACAAKQQLDSEAAVQKAAQVCISRTLLHDAMDSIEADVGLDKAKDSDVTDYCQDRWALVIPKQSDEDKKLITTFCDCAKPKLVDLLKKSNDMTDKQYDAEIDTIADACAESTAASSKSEPAPATTSAPTSTPEPASKPAH
;
A
#
# COMPACT_ATOMS: atom_id res chain seq x y z
N MET A 1 -20.75 -40.97 -56.92
CA MET A 1 -20.35 -42.39 -57.14
C MET A 1 -18.86 -42.46 -56.82
N ASN A 2 -18.31 -43.23 -55.87
CA ASN A 2 -18.70 -44.49 -55.27
C ASN A 2 -18.32 -44.57 -53.78
N ARG A 3 -19.16 -45.28 -53.03
CA ARG A 3 -18.91 -45.88 -51.69
C ARG A 3 -18.18 -47.22 -51.88
N PHE A 4 -17.38 -47.68 -50.91
CA PHE A 4 -17.23 -49.08 -50.45
C PHE A 4 -16.23 -49.08 -49.27
N PHE A 5 -16.68 -49.11 -48.01
CA PHE A 5 -17.10 -50.24 -47.15
C PHE A 5 -15.98 -50.83 -46.27
N LEU A 6 -16.07 -50.47 -44.98
CA LEU A 6 -15.78 -51.22 -43.74
C LEU A 6 -15.13 -52.61 -43.83
N LYS A 7 -14.04 -52.81 -43.07
CA LYS A 7 -13.98 -53.84 -41.99
C LYS A 7 -12.69 -53.75 -41.17
N GLY A 8 -12.84 -53.75 -39.85
CA GLY A 8 -11.74 -53.85 -38.89
C GLY A 8 -12.20 -53.61 -37.45
N ILE A 9 -12.93 -54.57 -36.87
CA ILE A 9 -13.23 -54.64 -35.44
C ILE A 9 -12.04 -55.34 -34.76
N GLY A 10 -11.53 -54.80 -33.64
CA GLY A 10 -10.45 -55.46 -32.90
C GLY A 10 -9.91 -54.78 -31.63
N ILE A 11 -10.75 -54.71 -30.60
CA ILE A 11 -10.47 -54.92 -29.16
C ILE A 11 -9.57 -53.93 -28.39
N ALA A 12 -10.14 -53.51 -27.25
CA ALA A 12 -9.65 -52.66 -26.18
C ALA A 12 -8.37 -53.16 -25.47
N ILE A 13 -7.70 -52.28 -24.71
CA ILE A 13 -7.34 -52.46 -23.28
C ILE A 13 -6.63 -51.22 -22.74
N LEU A 14 -7.08 -50.79 -21.55
CA LEU A 14 -6.45 -49.99 -20.50
C LEU A 14 -5.35 -48.97 -20.86
N ALA A 15 -5.70 -47.69 -20.66
CA ALA A 15 -4.85 -46.76 -19.94
C ALA A 15 -5.73 -45.88 -19.03
N MET A 16 -6.41 -46.54 -18.09
CA MET A 16 -6.87 -45.89 -16.87
C MET A 16 -5.67 -45.90 -15.91
N LEU A 17 -5.48 -44.79 -15.18
CA LEU A 17 -4.45 -44.54 -14.17
C LEU A 17 -3.15 -43.89 -14.67
N CYS A 18 -3.23 -42.61 -14.98
CA CYS A 18 -2.34 -41.60 -14.41
C CYS A 18 -2.97 -40.20 -14.54
N SER A 19 -4.22 -40.05 -14.08
CA SER A 19 -4.62 -38.77 -13.50
C SER A 19 -3.90 -38.68 -12.17
N LEU A 20 -2.60 -38.35 -12.22
CA LEU A 20 -2.03 -37.57 -11.15
C LEU A 20 -2.88 -36.29 -11.17
N ALA A 21 -3.92 -36.27 -10.33
CA ALA A 21 -4.30 -35.04 -9.68
C ALA A 21 -3.05 -34.62 -8.92
N THR A 22 -2.11 -33.99 -9.63
CA THR A 22 -1.31 -32.96 -9.03
C THR A 22 -2.35 -32.04 -8.42
N TYR A 23 -2.56 -32.17 -7.11
CA TYR A 23 -2.78 -31.02 -6.27
C TYR A 23 -1.60 -30.10 -6.56
N ALA A 24 -1.66 -29.38 -7.68
CA ALA A 24 -1.02 -28.12 -7.77
C ALA A 24 -1.75 -27.33 -6.70
N ASP A 25 -1.08 -27.10 -5.56
CA ASP A 25 -1.29 -25.89 -4.80
C ASP A 25 -1.49 -24.80 -5.86
N THR A 26 -2.73 -24.34 -6.02
CA THR A 26 -2.98 -23.20 -6.89
C THR A 26 -2.10 -22.11 -6.32
N PRO A 27 -1.11 -21.59 -7.08
CA PRO A 27 -0.24 -20.56 -6.54
C PRO A 27 -1.14 -19.44 -6.05
N ASP A 28 -1.16 -19.21 -4.72
CA ASP A 28 -2.00 -18.20 -4.07
C ASP A 28 -2.08 -16.97 -4.97
N ASP A 29 -3.26 -16.49 -5.30
CA ASP A 29 -3.37 -15.31 -6.16
C ASP A 29 -2.64 -14.12 -5.52
N PHE A 30 -2.24 -13.13 -6.32
CA PHE A 30 -1.40 -12.02 -5.83
C PHE A 30 -1.98 -11.35 -4.58
N GLN A 31 -3.31 -11.21 -4.50
CA GLN A 31 -3.97 -10.58 -3.38
C GLN A 31 -3.78 -11.40 -2.10
N SER A 32 -3.99 -12.73 -2.15
CA SER A 32 -3.70 -13.63 -1.01
C SER A 32 -2.25 -13.49 -0.52
N ARG A 33 -1.26 -13.53 -1.42
CA ARG A 33 0.16 -13.38 -1.06
C ARG A 33 0.47 -12.02 -0.45
N CYS A 34 -0.11 -10.96 -1.01
CA CYS A 34 0.05 -9.59 -0.52
C CYS A 34 -0.54 -9.44 0.89
N THR A 35 -1.77 -9.89 1.11
CA THR A 35 -2.42 -9.81 2.43
C THR A 35 -1.70 -10.67 3.47
N ASN A 36 -1.24 -11.87 3.10
CA ASN A 36 -0.43 -12.69 3.98
C ASN A 36 0.90 -12.02 4.35
N ALA A 37 1.52 -11.32 3.41
CA ALA A 37 2.73 -10.52 3.68
C ALA A 37 2.44 -9.34 4.60
N TRP A 38 1.32 -8.64 4.40
CA TRP A 38 0.85 -7.54 5.26
C TRP A 38 0.66 -8.02 6.72
N MET A 39 0.00 -9.15 6.89
CA MET A 39 -0.32 -9.71 8.21
C MET A 39 0.90 -10.16 9.02
N LYS A 40 2.10 -10.24 8.43
CA LYS A 40 3.33 -10.48 9.20
C LYS A 40 3.64 -9.39 10.24
N LYS A 41 3.05 -8.19 10.08
CA LYS A 41 3.19 -7.08 11.02
C LYS A 41 2.06 -7.02 12.07
N ALA A 42 1.06 -7.89 11.98
CA ALA A 42 -0.15 -7.79 12.77
C ALA A 42 0.05 -8.06 14.27
N ASP A 43 1.15 -8.69 14.68
CA ASP A 43 1.40 -8.99 16.10
C ASP A 43 1.67 -7.75 16.95
N ASP A 44 2.16 -6.69 16.32
CA ASP A 44 2.36 -5.38 16.96
C ASP A 44 1.10 -4.48 16.91
N VAL A 45 0.00 -4.97 16.30
CA VAL A 45 -1.22 -4.19 16.08
C VAL A 45 -2.32 -4.64 17.04
N LYS A 46 -2.91 -3.66 17.74
CA LYS A 46 -4.00 -3.91 18.71
C LYS A 46 -5.28 -4.36 18.00
N ASP A 47 -5.65 -3.68 16.91
CA ASP A 47 -6.83 -4.01 16.11
C ASP A 47 -6.43 -4.84 14.88
N LYS A 48 -6.34 -6.17 15.07
CA LYS A 48 -5.96 -7.08 13.99
C LYS A 48 -7.03 -7.21 12.90
N VAL A 49 -8.30 -6.92 13.22
CA VAL A 49 -9.40 -7.03 12.25
C VAL A 49 -9.34 -5.88 11.28
N ASP A 50 -9.29 -4.65 11.78
CA ASP A 50 -9.19 -3.46 10.94
C ASP A 50 -7.86 -3.42 10.19
N PHE A 51 -6.77 -3.86 10.82
CA PHE A 51 -5.47 -3.97 10.14
C PHE A 51 -5.51 -4.96 8.98
N LYS A 52 -6.23 -6.09 9.12
CA LYS A 52 -6.41 -7.06 8.03
C LYS A 52 -7.29 -6.46 6.93
N ASN A 53 -8.41 -5.84 7.28
CA ASN A 53 -9.34 -5.23 6.31
C ASN A 53 -8.64 -4.14 5.49
N PHE A 54 -7.85 -3.29 6.15
CA PHE A 54 -7.00 -2.31 5.48
C PHE A 54 -6.03 -3.01 4.52
N GLY A 55 -5.34 -4.05 4.99
CA GLY A 55 -4.40 -4.82 4.18
C GLY A 55 -5.04 -5.46 2.95
N GLU A 56 -6.27 -5.96 3.06
CA GLU A 56 -7.04 -6.50 1.93
C GLU A 56 -7.36 -5.41 0.90
N LYS A 57 -7.83 -4.23 1.33
CA LYS A 57 -8.11 -3.09 0.45
C LYS A 57 -6.84 -2.58 -0.25
N TYR A 58 -5.74 -2.42 0.50
CA TYR A 58 -4.42 -2.06 -0.03
C TYR A 58 -3.95 -3.06 -1.09
N CYS A 59 -4.04 -4.36 -0.81
CA CYS A 59 -3.62 -5.41 -1.72
C CYS A 59 -4.51 -5.53 -2.96
N ALA A 60 -5.81 -5.27 -2.83
CA ALA A 60 -6.73 -5.19 -3.96
C ALA A 60 -6.42 -3.98 -4.87
N CYS A 61 -5.97 -2.85 -4.30
CA CYS A 61 -5.43 -1.74 -5.08
C CYS A 61 -4.14 -2.15 -5.78
N ALA A 62 -3.18 -2.74 -5.06
CA ALA A 62 -1.88 -3.12 -5.61
C ALA A 62 -2.00 -4.13 -6.75
N ALA A 63 -2.98 -5.03 -6.69
CA ALA A 63 -3.27 -6.01 -7.74
C ALA A 63 -3.65 -5.38 -9.09
N LYS A 64 -4.06 -4.11 -9.10
CA LYS A 64 -4.44 -3.34 -10.29
C LYS A 64 -3.30 -2.48 -10.84
N GLN A 65 -2.16 -2.41 -10.14
CA GLN A 65 -1.01 -1.59 -10.51
C GLN A 65 -0.03 -2.34 -11.41
N GLN A 66 0.81 -1.59 -12.14
CA GLN A 66 1.96 -2.16 -12.82
C GLN A 66 3.11 -2.33 -11.82
N LEU A 67 3.67 -3.54 -11.74
CA LEU A 67 4.67 -3.93 -10.74
C LEU A 67 5.95 -4.50 -11.41
N ASP A 68 6.25 -4.03 -12.62
CA ASP A 68 7.32 -4.54 -13.50
C ASP A 68 8.73 -4.00 -13.17
N SER A 69 8.82 -3.03 -12.26
CA SER A 69 10.08 -2.45 -11.80
C SER A 69 9.99 -2.00 -10.34
N GLU A 70 11.11 -1.85 -9.66
CA GLU A 70 11.15 -1.35 -8.27
C GLU A 70 10.50 0.03 -8.15
N ALA A 71 10.73 0.92 -9.11
CA ALA A 71 10.12 2.24 -9.15
C ALA A 71 8.59 2.15 -9.30
N ALA A 72 8.10 1.24 -10.15
CA ALA A 72 6.66 1.00 -10.30
C ALA A 72 6.05 0.41 -9.02
N VAL A 73 6.76 -0.51 -8.34
CA VAL A 73 6.34 -1.06 -7.05
C VAL A 73 6.27 0.01 -5.96
N GLN A 74 7.28 0.89 -5.85
CA GLN A 74 7.26 1.99 -4.88
C GLN A 74 6.12 2.97 -5.15
N LYS A 75 5.90 3.32 -6.42
CA LYS A 75 4.77 4.16 -6.81
C LYS A 75 3.43 3.49 -6.50
N ALA A 76 3.28 2.20 -6.82
CA ALA A 76 2.09 1.43 -6.52
C ALA A 76 1.81 1.38 -5.02
N ALA A 77 2.84 1.17 -4.19
CA ALA A 77 2.72 1.19 -2.75
C ALA A 77 2.25 2.56 -2.23
N GLN A 78 2.85 3.64 -2.74
CA GLN A 78 2.47 5.01 -2.35
C GLN A 78 1.04 5.37 -2.76
N VAL A 79 0.63 5.04 -3.98
CA VAL A 79 -0.73 5.27 -4.48
C VAL A 79 -1.75 4.45 -3.68
N CYS A 80 -1.46 3.17 -3.46
CA CYS A 80 -2.41 2.29 -2.80
C CYS A 80 -2.52 2.56 -1.31
N ILE A 81 -1.44 2.94 -0.63
CA ILE A 81 -1.54 3.31 0.78
C ILE A 81 -2.36 4.60 0.94
N SER A 82 -2.08 5.64 0.15
CA SER A 82 -2.76 6.93 0.28
C SER A 82 -4.26 6.82 -0.03
N ARG A 83 -4.61 6.11 -1.09
CA ARG A 83 -6.02 5.86 -1.44
C ARG A 83 -6.73 5.08 -0.36
N THR A 84 -6.16 3.95 0.07
CA THR A 84 -6.78 3.10 1.11
C THR A 84 -6.98 3.88 2.41
N LEU A 85 -6.02 4.72 2.81
CA LEU A 85 -6.13 5.55 4.00
C LEU A 85 -7.30 6.54 3.92
N LEU A 86 -7.45 7.26 2.81
CA LEU A 86 -8.54 8.23 2.70
C LEU A 86 -9.89 7.55 2.56
N HIS A 87 -9.99 6.45 1.80
CA HIS A 87 -11.22 5.65 1.75
C HIS A 87 -11.61 5.14 3.13
N ASP A 88 -10.68 4.49 3.84
CA ASP A 88 -10.98 3.96 5.18
C ASP A 88 -11.32 5.07 6.19
N ALA A 89 -10.71 6.26 6.07
CA ALA A 89 -11.07 7.39 6.92
C ALA A 89 -12.50 7.87 6.61
N MET A 90 -12.86 8.04 5.34
CA MET A 90 -14.19 8.50 4.94
C MET A 90 -15.28 7.48 5.23
N ASP A 91 -15.03 6.19 4.99
CA ASP A 91 -15.93 5.08 5.36
C ASP A 91 -16.25 5.10 6.86
N SER A 92 -15.25 5.43 7.67
CA SER A 92 -15.38 5.42 9.13
C SER A 92 -16.11 6.66 9.64
N ILE A 93 -15.86 7.82 9.02
CA ILE A 93 -16.64 9.03 9.26
C ILE A 93 -18.11 8.79 8.91
N GLU A 94 -18.40 8.15 7.77
CA GLU A 94 -19.76 7.80 7.38
C GLU A 94 -20.42 6.88 8.41
N ALA A 95 -19.72 5.83 8.84
CA ALA A 95 -20.25 4.85 9.78
C ALA A 95 -20.48 5.40 11.19
N ASP A 96 -19.56 6.21 11.71
CA ASP A 96 -19.57 6.64 13.11
C ASP A 96 -20.25 7.99 13.33
N VAL A 97 -20.12 8.92 12.37
CA VAL A 97 -20.59 10.31 12.48
C VAL A 97 -21.73 10.61 11.50
N GLY A 98 -21.64 10.06 10.29
CA GLY A 98 -22.43 10.45 9.13
C GLY A 98 -21.78 11.60 8.37
N LEU A 99 -21.68 11.49 7.05
CA LEU A 99 -21.00 12.47 6.18
C LEU A 99 -21.59 13.88 6.30
N ASP A 100 -22.90 14.01 6.56
CA ASP A 100 -23.61 15.28 6.70
C ASP A 100 -23.31 16.02 8.01
N LYS A 101 -22.76 15.32 9.01
CA LYS A 101 -22.46 15.84 10.35
C LYS A 101 -20.98 15.99 10.63
N ALA A 102 -20.15 15.42 9.75
CA ALA A 102 -18.71 15.43 9.86
C ALA A 102 -18.16 16.87 9.87
N LYS A 103 -17.24 17.12 10.80
CA LYS A 103 -16.53 18.38 10.97
C LYS A 103 -15.08 18.23 10.50
N ASP A 104 -14.42 19.36 10.29
CA ASP A 104 -13.00 19.42 9.95
C ASP A 104 -12.11 18.65 10.95
N SER A 105 -12.48 18.62 12.23
CA SER A 105 -11.79 17.84 13.26
C SER A 105 -11.91 16.35 13.00
N ASP A 106 -13.11 15.86 12.63
CA ASP A 106 -13.35 14.44 12.39
C ASP A 106 -12.49 13.97 11.20
N VAL A 107 -12.43 14.76 10.12
CA VAL A 107 -11.54 14.46 8.97
C VAL A 107 -10.07 14.36 9.37
N THR A 108 -9.63 15.23 10.28
CA THR A 108 -8.24 15.20 10.78
C THR A 108 -7.98 13.96 11.61
N ASP A 109 -8.86 13.72 12.59
CA ASP A 109 -8.71 12.65 13.58
C ASP A 109 -8.77 11.28 12.90
N TYR A 110 -9.77 11.03 12.05
CA TYR A 110 -9.87 9.77 11.32
C TYR A 110 -8.71 9.56 10.33
N CYS A 111 -8.20 10.61 9.68
CA CYS A 111 -7.01 10.48 8.84
C CYS A 111 -5.80 10.02 9.65
N GLN A 112 -5.55 10.64 10.81
CA GLN A 112 -4.43 10.28 11.69
C GLN A 112 -4.59 8.89 12.32
N ASP A 113 -5.81 8.53 12.73
CA ASP A 113 -6.12 7.23 13.33
C ASP A 113 -5.88 6.08 12.34
N ARG A 114 -6.23 6.27 11.07
CA ARG A 114 -5.96 5.26 10.02
C ARG A 114 -4.46 5.10 9.75
N TRP A 115 -3.67 6.16 9.87
CA TRP A 115 -2.21 6.04 9.87
C TRP A 115 -1.66 5.32 11.11
N ALA A 116 -2.24 5.55 12.29
CA ALA A 116 -1.85 4.85 13.52
C ALA A 116 -2.19 3.36 13.48
N LEU A 117 -3.23 2.96 12.75
CA LEU A 117 -3.54 1.55 12.48
C LEU A 117 -2.41 0.86 11.70
N VAL A 118 -1.91 1.51 10.65
CA VAL A 118 -0.95 0.89 9.71
C VAL A 118 0.51 1.09 10.10
N ILE A 119 0.80 2.11 10.91
CA ILE A 119 2.10 2.37 11.54
C ILE A 119 1.87 2.58 13.04
N PRO A 120 1.79 1.50 13.85
CA PRO A 120 1.52 1.62 15.29
C PRO A 120 2.64 2.29 16.09
N LYS A 121 3.89 2.17 15.61
CA LYS A 121 5.09 2.73 16.24
C LYS A 121 5.68 3.79 15.31
N GLN A 122 5.11 4.99 15.34
CA GLN A 122 5.51 6.10 14.47
C GLN A 122 6.77 6.79 14.98
N SER A 123 7.79 6.91 14.11
CA SER A 123 8.91 7.82 14.36
C SER A 123 8.47 9.29 14.23
N ASP A 124 9.36 10.24 14.53
CA ASP A 124 9.05 11.66 14.35
C ASP A 124 8.97 12.04 12.86
N GLU A 125 9.73 11.35 12.01
CA GLU A 125 9.62 11.46 10.55
C GLU A 125 8.27 10.94 10.04
N ASP A 126 7.80 9.80 10.56
CA ASP A 126 6.48 9.26 10.22
C ASP A 126 5.39 10.27 10.58
N LYS A 127 5.41 10.81 11.81
CA LYS A 127 4.44 11.82 12.27
C LYS A 127 4.44 13.06 11.38
N LYS A 128 5.61 13.53 10.95
CA LYS A 128 5.73 14.68 10.05
C LYS A 128 5.10 14.39 8.68
N LEU A 129 5.35 13.21 8.11
CA LEU A 129 4.77 12.79 6.84
C LEU A 129 3.25 12.65 6.94
N ILE A 130 2.77 12.00 8.00
CA ILE A 130 1.34 11.82 8.30
C ILE A 130 0.63 13.16 8.45
N THR A 131 1.20 14.06 9.24
CA THR A 131 0.65 15.42 9.44
C THR A 131 0.57 16.16 8.11
N THR A 132 1.65 16.13 7.31
CA THR A 132 1.68 16.77 5.99
C THR A 132 0.61 16.21 5.05
N PHE A 133 0.43 14.88 5.04
CA PHE A 133 -0.59 14.22 4.23
C PHE A 133 -2.00 14.63 4.67
N CYS A 134 -2.31 14.50 5.96
CA CYS A 134 -3.64 14.79 6.49
C CYS A 134 -3.99 16.28 6.37
N ASP A 135 -3.02 17.20 6.56
CA ASP A 135 -3.24 18.63 6.34
C ASP A 135 -3.49 18.97 4.87
N CYS A 136 -2.87 18.24 3.94
CA CYS A 136 -3.19 18.38 2.52
C CYS A 136 -4.61 17.89 2.19
N ALA A 137 -5.00 16.74 2.75
CA ALA A 137 -6.25 16.06 2.44
C ALA A 137 -7.45 16.77 3.07
N LYS A 138 -7.33 17.21 4.33
CA LYS A 138 -8.39 17.82 5.13
C LYS A 138 -9.26 18.84 4.40
N PRO A 139 -8.74 19.96 3.87
CA PRO A 139 -9.58 20.96 3.24
C PRO A 139 -10.31 20.42 1.99
N LYS A 140 -9.70 19.46 1.27
CA LYS A 140 -10.30 18.87 0.06
C LYS A 140 -11.42 17.89 0.40
N LEU A 141 -11.21 17.08 1.44
CA LEU A 141 -12.23 16.15 1.95
C LEU A 141 -13.41 16.92 2.57
N VAL A 142 -13.14 17.99 3.32
CA VAL A 142 -14.20 18.89 3.83
C VAL A 142 -15.01 19.51 2.69
N ASP A 143 -14.36 19.92 1.60
CA ASP A 143 -15.06 20.44 0.43
C ASP A 143 -15.80 19.36 -0.37
N LEU A 144 -15.31 18.11 -0.36
CA LEU A 144 -15.99 16.95 -0.93
C LEU A 144 -17.25 16.60 -0.13
N LEU A 145 -17.18 16.60 1.21
CA LEU A 145 -18.31 16.34 2.11
C LEU A 145 -19.48 17.30 1.86
N LYS A 146 -19.21 18.57 1.53
CA LYS A 146 -20.26 19.55 1.19
C LYS A 146 -21.02 19.21 -0.10
N LYS A 147 -20.46 18.36 -0.95
CA LYS A 147 -20.99 18.00 -2.28
C LYS A 147 -21.42 16.53 -2.37
N SER A 148 -21.16 15.72 -1.34
CA SER A 148 -21.34 14.27 -1.39
C SER A 148 -22.78 13.85 -1.70
N ASN A 149 -23.77 14.61 -1.19
CA ASN A 149 -25.20 14.36 -1.45
C ASN A 149 -25.62 14.49 -2.93
N ASP A 150 -24.81 15.19 -3.74
CA ASP A 150 -25.07 15.39 -5.18
C ASP A 150 -24.23 14.45 -6.06
N MET A 151 -23.52 13.50 -5.45
CA MET A 151 -22.63 12.56 -6.13
C MET A 151 -23.16 11.13 -6.04
N THR A 152 -22.83 10.32 -7.04
CA THR A 152 -22.92 8.86 -6.91
C THR A 152 -21.73 8.34 -6.12
N ASP A 153 -21.87 7.17 -5.48
CA ASP A 153 -20.79 6.49 -4.75
C ASP A 153 -19.52 6.40 -5.59
N LYS A 154 -19.65 6.04 -6.88
CA LYS A 154 -18.52 5.94 -7.81
C LYS A 154 -17.81 7.28 -8.05
N GLN A 155 -18.55 8.39 -8.11
CA GLN A 155 -17.96 9.72 -8.27
C GLN A 155 -17.27 10.15 -6.98
N TYR A 156 -17.92 9.90 -5.84
CA TYR A 156 -17.35 10.18 -4.54
C TYR A 156 -16.03 9.42 -4.33
N ASP A 157 -16.00 8.12 -4.63
CA ASP A 157 -14.80 7.30 -4.54
C ASP A 157 -13.67 7.80 -5.44
N ALA A 158 -14.00 8.23 -6.65
CA ALA A 158 -13.02 8.76 -7.60
C ALA A 158 -12.44 10.11 -7.17
N GLU A 159 -13.24 10.95 -6.50
CA GLU A 159 -12.76 12.20 -5.91
C GLU A 159 -11.85 11.93 -4.71
N ILE A 160 -12.15 10.94 -3.87
CA ILE A 160 -11.24 10.50 -2.79
C ILE A 160 -9.90 10.04 -3.38
N ASP A 161 -9.92 9.22 -4.42
CA ASP A 161 -8.71 8.78 -5.13
C ASP A 161 -7.89 9.96 -5.66
N THR A 162 -8.57 10.96 -6.24
CA THR A 162 -7.93 12.18 -6.78
C THR A 162 -7.27 12.99 -5.66
N ILE A 163 -7.93 13.14 -4.52
CA ILE A 163 -7.39 13.82 -3.34
C ILE A 163 -6.18 13.06 -2.79
N ALA A 164 -6.28 11.74 -2.67
CA ALA A 164 -5.21 10.87 -2.17
C ALA A 164 -3.95 10.96 -3.04
N ASP A 165 -4.11 10.90 -4.35
CA ASP A 165 -2.99 11.00 -5.30
C ASP A 165 -2.31 12.37 -5.20
N ALA A 166 -3.09 13.46 -5.23
CA ALA A 166 -2.55 14.82 -5.14
C ALA A 166 -1.79 15.05 -3.82
N CYS A 167 -2.30 14.52 -2.70
CA CYS A 167 -1.65 14.67 -1.40
C CYS A 167 -0.45 13.75 -1.21
N ALA A 168 -0.44 12.56 -1.82
CA ALA A 168 0.73 11.69 -1.82
C ALA A 168 1.91 12.29 -2.60
N GLU A 169 1.66 12.95 -3.73
CA GLU A 169 2.73 13.61 -4.50
C GLU A 169 3.39 14.74 -3.71
N SER A 170 2.59 15.50 -2.95
CA SER A 170 3.09 16.60 -2.12
C SER A 170 4.02 16.13 -0.99
N THR A 171 3.73 14.97 -0.38
CA THR A 171 4.55 14.39 0.71
C THR A 171 5.84 13.76 0.20
N ALA A 172 5.83 13.19 -1.02
CA ALA A 172 7.05 12.69 -1.68
C ALA A 172 7.97 13.80 -2.20
N ALA A 173 7.42 14.98 -2.53
CA ALA A 173 8.21 16.14 -2.92
C ALA A 173 8.94 16.77 -1.71
N SER A 174 8.28 16.83 -0.55
CA SER A 174 8.89 17.36 0.69
C SER A 174 10.03 16.51 1.26
N SER A 175 10.11 15.23 0.88
CA SER A 175 11.20 14.33 1.28
C SER A 175 12.40 14.32 0.31
N LYS A 176 12.34 15.09 -0.79
CA LYS A 176 13.44 15.22 -1.78
C LYS A 176 14.29 16.49 -1.67
N SER A 177 14.04 17.36 -0.68
CA SER A 177 14.80 18.60 -0.50
C SER A 177 15.70 18.56 0.73
N GLU A 178 16.83 17.85 0.62
CA GLU A 178 18.07 18.28 1.29
C GLU A 178 19.29 17.76 0.48
N PRO A 179 20.09 18.65 -0.15
CA PRO A 179 21.41 18.26 -0.62
C PRO A 179 22.27 18.03 0.62
N ALA A 180 22.87 16.83 0.72
CA ALA A 180 23.82 16.51 1.78
C ALA A 180 24.89 17.63 1.91
N PRO A 181 25.21 18.11 3.12
CA PRO A 181 26.27 19.09 3.29
C PRO A 181 27.59 18.46 2.83
N ALA A 182 28.24 19.13 1.89
CA ALA A 182 29.57 18.78 1.40
C ALA A 182 30.52 18.62 2.60
N THR A 183 31.06 17.42 2.77
CA THR A 183 32.05 17.13 3.81
C THR A 183 33.35 17.84 3.45
N THR A 184 33.55 19.03 4.01
CA THR A 184 34.84 19.73 4.04
C THR A 184 35.87 18.80 4.67
N SER A 185 36.82 18.33 3.85
CA SER A 185 37.99 17.59 4.30
C SER A 185 38.91 18.53 5.07
N ALA A 186 39.05 18.33 6.38
CA ALA A 186 40.10 18.95 7.18
C ALA A 186 41.38 18.09 7.12
N PRO A 187 42.59 18.69 7.10
CA PRO A 187 43.83 17.97 6.83
C PRO A 187 44.32 17.18 8.04
N THR A 188 44.86 15.99 7.73
CA THR A 188 45.56 15.08 8.65
C THR A 188 46.83 15.72 9.22
N SER A 189 46.88 15.90 10.54
CA SER A 189 48.09 16.23 11.29
C SER A 189 48.77 14.94 11.78
N THR A 190 49.93 14.64 11.23
CA THR A 190 50.85 13.58 11.67
C THR A 190 51.42 13.86 13.07
N PRO A 191 51.51 12.89 13.99
CA PRO A 191 52.35 13.02 15.18
C PRO A 191 53.77 12.47 14.94
N GLU A 192 54.74 13.28 15.32
CA GLU A 192 56.18 13.04 15.42
C GLU A 192 56.53 11.99 16.51
N PRO A 193 57.52 11.08 16.31
CA PRO A 193 57.95 10.16 17.35
C PRO A 193 59.06 10.75 18.23
N ALA A 194 58.81 10.83 19.54
CA ALA A 194 59.82 11.21 20.54
C ALA A 194 60.75 10.03 20.87
N SER A 195 62.04 10.34 20.77
CA SER A 195 63.22 9.52 21.04
C SER A 195 63.33 9.05 22.51
N LYS A 196 63.90 7.86 22.73
CA LYS A 196 64.21 7.29 24.05
C LYS A 196 65.75 7.22 24.22
N PRO A 197 66.33 7.63 25.35
CA PRO A 197 67.78 7.60 25.55
C PRO A 197 68.29 6.25 26.07
N ALA A 198 69.60 6.08 25.89
CA ALA A 198 70.41 4.88 26.09
C ALA A 198 70.51 4.35 27.52
N HIS A 199 70.77 3.04 27.61
CA HIS A 199 71.75 2.41 28.50
C HIS A 199 72.27 1.12 27.86
#